data_AF-A0A662CZX0-F1
#
_entry.id   AF-A0A662CZX0-F1
#
_cell.length_a   1.000
_cell.length_b   1.000
_cell.length_c   1.000
_cell.angle_alpha   90.00
_cell.angle_beta   90.00
_cell.angle_gamma   90.00
#
_symmetry.space_group_name_H-M   'P 1'
#
loop_
_entity.id
_entity.type
_entity.pdbx_description
1 polymer ?
#
loop_
_entity_poly.entity_id
_entity_poly.type
_entity_poly.pdbx_seq_one_letter_code
_entity_poly.pdbx_strand_id
1 'polypeptide(L)'
;MRSWVWSLALAGALFMAMVGQASATEFYAYYTKLDYSQPPLPDWLSYIPINAANVFSGGRSDPADAVVRPPSPGLIRWGKYADLVVNLGQGRQLVFSRATGYLPYFQTAKGRYSFKPLVDGREDPLCLCSYVRLIEESPKKIVIHWRHVPDPASVVMTEVVHEYFIITPDGRVVREVRIGTERLDDFNNPANVTVEELFLSPEGIVEISLTKPKPLRSLKPAIARAPIRMSNAGRPKAWFRFDEGRGDDTFEAIGGTHCRVSGHKTLWKKGVSGTALAFDGYFSKVTLPKDKAPLIKDELTLEAWVVLGAYPWNDAGIIHQSSGEPISPIDYKHGYRDPYIYQPWKMKGYFLGVDPYGRPIFKVNGNQVGGGILGDKETIRREDMLPT
;
A
#
# COMPACT_ATOMS: atom_id res chain seq x y z
N MET A 1 21.02 -44.61 -51.43
CA MET A 1 21.53 -45.14 -50.14
C MET A 1 21.64 -43.95 -49.20
N ARG A 2 20.96 -43.79 -48.06
CA ARG A 2 20.32 -44.65 -47.04
C ARG A 2 19.08 -43.90 -46.49
N SER A 3 17.86 -44.45 -46.49
CA SER A 3 17.16 -45.14 -45.37
C SER A 3 17.22 -44.41 -44.01
N TRP A 4 16.14 -43.75 -43.59
CA TRP A 4 15.12 -44.20 -42.60
C TRP A 4 15.60 -44.22 -41.13
N VAL A 5 14.92 -43.46 -40.24
CA VAL A 5 14.25 -43.94 -39.00
C VAL A 5 13.18 -42.92 -38.58
N TRP A 6 11.99 -43.44 -38.27
CA TRP A 6 10.80 -42.76 -37.72
C TRP A 6 10.73 -42.83 -36.18
N SER A 7 9.82 -42.02 -35.59
CA SER A 7 9.12 -42.20 -34.28
C SER A 7 9.79 -41.53 -33.06
N LEU A 8 9.11 -40.90 -32.09
CA LEU A 8 7.70 -40.81 -31.72
C LEU A 8 7.37 -39.37 -31.29
N ALA A 9 6.29 -38.79 -31.83
CA ALA A 9 5.58 -37.70 -31.17
C ALA A 9 4.53 -38.31 -30.23
N LEU A 10 4.76 -38.25 -28.92
CA LEU A 10 3.75 -38.61 -27.93
C LEU A 10 2.65 -37.53 -27.95
N ALA A 11 1.56 -37.82 -28.64
CA ALA A 11 0.32 -37.08 -28.51
C ALA A 11 -0.28 -37.39 -27.14
N GLY A 12 0.02 -36.56 -26.13
CA GLY A 12 -0.73 -36.52 -24.88
C GLY A 12 -2.10 -35.92 -25.15
N ALA A 13 -3.07 -36.76 -25.52
CA ALA A 13 -4.47 -36.36 -25.56
C ALA A 13 -4.95 -36.10 -24.13
N LEU A 14 -5.02 -34.82 -23.75
CA LEU A 14 -5.71 -34.40 -22.53
C LEU A 14 -7.21 -34.65 -22.76
N PHE A 15 -7.72 -35.76 -22.25
CA PHE A 15 -9.16 -35.98 -22.12
C PHE A 15 -9.69 -34.97 -21.09
N MET A 16 -10.00 -33.74 -21.52
CA MET A 16 -10.96 -32.93 -20.77
C MET A 16 -12.31 -33.62 -20.92
N ALA A 17 -12.79 -34.26 -19.86
CA ALA A 17 -14.18 -34.64 -19.77
C ALA A 17 -15.02 -33.39 -20.07
N MET A 18 -15.99 -33.50 -20.99
CA MET A 18 -16.96 -32.46 -21.28
C MET A 18 -17.80 -32.22 -20.03
N VAL A 19 -17.33 -31.35 -19.14
CA VAL A 19 -18.11 -30.84 -18.02
C VAL A 19 -19.13 -29.88 -18.60
N GLY A 20 -20.41 -30.22 -18.46
CA GLY A 20 -21.50 -29.36 -18.91
C GLY A 20 -21.39 -27.97 -18.28
N GLN A 21 -21.46 -26.93 -19.11
CA GLN A 21 -21.46 -25.54 -18.66
C GLN A 21 -22.67 -25.30 -17.77
N ALA A 22 -22.49 -24.62 -16.63
CA ALA A 22 -23.62 -24.18 -15.82
C ALA A 22 -24.53 -23.28 -16.67
N SER A 23 -25.85 -23.46 -16.57
CA SER A 23 -26.77 -22.51 -17.19
C SER A 23 -26.58 -21.12 -16.55
N ALA A 24 -26.90 -20.05 -17.27
CA ALA A 24 -26.75 -18.68 -16.75
C ALA A 24 -27.53 -18.44 -15.44
N THR A 25 -28.54 -19.27 -15.14
CA THR A 25 -29.34 -19.25 -13.91
C THR A 25 -28.71 -20.01 -12.74
N GLU A 26 -27.69 -20.85 -12.97
CA GLU A 26 -27.02 -21.67 -11.96
C GLU A 26 -25.63 -21.15 -11.55
N PHE A 27 -25.10 -20.16 -12.26
CA PHE A 27 -23.82 -19.54 -11.99
C PHE A 27 -23.99 -18.17 -11.34
N TYR A 28 -23.83 -18.10 -10.01
CA TYR A 28 -24.02 -16.88 -9.22
C TYR A 28 -23.24 -16.92 -7.92
N ALA A 29 -23.02 -15.76 -7.30
CA ALA A 29 -22.40 -15.64 -6.00
C ALA A 29 -23.37 -15.06 -4.97
N TYR A 30 -23.21 -15.43 -3.70
CA TYR A 30 -24.02 -14.85 -2.63
C TYR A 30 -23.28 -14.87 -1.29
N TYR A 31 -23.59 -13.87 -0.47
CA TYR A 31 -23.16 -13.87 0.93
C TYR A 31 -24.17 -14.63 1.78
N THR A 32 -23.67 -15.39 2.74
CA THR A 32 -24.48 -16.17 3.66
C THR A 32 -23.78 -16.29 5.01
N LYS A 33 -24.41 -17.01 5.94
CA LYS A 33 -23.80 -17.50 7.16
C LYS A 33 -23.89 -19.02 7.12
N LEU A 34 -22.75 -19.68 7.07
CA LEU A 34 -22.69 -21.14 7.12
C LEU A 34 -22.72 -21.61 8.57
N ASP A 35 -23.20 -22.83 8.76
CA ASP A 35 -23.25 -23.46 10.08
C ASP A 35 -21.89 -24.09 10.39
N TYR A 36 -21.15 -23.43 11.29
CA TYR A 36 -19.92 -23.94 11.88
C TYR A 36 -19.71 -23.37 13.29
N SER A 37 -19.07 -24.15 14.14
CA SER A 37 -18.62 -23.68 15.45
C SER A 37 -17.48 -22.68 15.29
N GLN A 38 -17.46 -21.65 16.12
CA GLN A 38 -16.31 -20.75 16.18
C GLN A 38 -15.06 -21.56 16.55
N PRO A 39 -13.95 -21.45 15.78
CA PRO A 39 -12.70 -22.11 16.15
C PRO A 39 -12.21 -21.58 17.51
N PRO A 40 -11.53 -22.42 18.31
CA PRO A 40 -10.98 -21.99 19.60
C PRO A 40 -10.04 -20.81 19.40
N LEU A 41 -10.06 -19.89 20.37
CA LEU A 41 -9.15 -18.75 20.40
C LEU A 41 -7.73 -19.29 20.60
N PRO A 42 -6.78 -19.02 19.68
CA PRO A 42 -5.41 -19.43 19.89
C PRO A 42 -4.74 -18.58 20.96
N ASP A 43 -3.91 -19.20 21.81
CA ASP A 43 -3.20 -18.51 22.91
C ASP A 43 -2.26 -17.39 22.43
N TRP A 44 -1.86 -17.44 21.16
CA TRP A 44 -0.95 -16.48 20.53
C TRP A 44 -1.66 -15.28 19.90
N LEU A 45 -2.99 -15.27 19.80
CA LEU A 45 -3.77 -14.25 19.10
C LEU A 45 -4.60 -13.41 20.09
N SER A 46 -4.18 -12.17 20.34
CA SER A 46 -4.98 -11.19 21.08
C SER A 46 -5.99 -10.49 20.16
N TYR A 47 -7.16 -10.12 20.69
CA TYR A 47 -8.21 -9.41 19.95
C TYR A 47 -7.77 -8.03 19.40
N ILE A 48 -6.70 -7.46 19.96
CA ILE A 48 -6.04 -6.25 19.48
C ILE A 48 -4.66 -6.69 18.98
N PRO A 49 -4.24 -6.33 17.75
CA PRO A 49 -2.87 -6.57 17.30
C PRO A 49 -1.90 -5.92 18.29
N ILE A 50 -0.96 -6.69 18.84
CA ILE A 50 -0.03 -6.25 19.91
C ILE A 50 0.71 -4.96 19.52
N ASN A 51 0.92 -4.74 18.22
CA ASN A 51 1.53 -3.51 17.70
C ASN A 51 0.67 -2.25 17.86
N ALA A 52 -0.66 -2.33 17.73
CA ALA A 52 -1.51 -1.15 17.93
C ALA A 52 -1.53 -0.74 19.41
N ALA A 53 -1.67 -1.72 20.32
CA ALA A 53 -1.62 -1.47 21.76
C ALA A 53 -0.30 -0.80 22.15
N ASN A 54 0.86 -1.32 21.71
CA ASN A 54 2.16 -0.72 22.03
C ASN A 54 2.35 0.71 21.49
N VAL A 55 1.83 1.00 20.28
CA VAL A 55 1.92 2.33 19.66
C VAL A 55 1.04 3.35 20.41
N PHE A 56 -0.14 2.95 20.91
CA PHE A 56 -1.06 3.84 21.59
C PHE A 56 -0.84 3.94 23.12
N SER A 57 -0.37 2.86 23.77
CA SER A 57 -0.20 2.80 25.23
C SER A 57 1.25 3.02 25.69
N GLY A 58 2.21 3.12 24.77
CA GLY A 58 3.63 3.33 25.09
C GLY A 58 4.26 2.17 25.88
N GLY A 59 3.81 0.94 25.60
CA GLY A 59 4.27 -0.26 26.31
C GLY A 59 3.71 -0.43 27.72
N ARG A 60 2.71 0.38 28.12
CA ARG A 60 1.95 0.16 29.37
C ARG A 60 0.80 -0.80 29.08
N SER A 61 0.59 -1.77 29.97
CA SER A 61 -0.59 -2.62 29.96
C SER A 61 -1.85 -1.74 30.09
N ASP A 62 -2.83 -1.93 29.21
CA ASP A 62 -4.12 -1.25 29.34
C ASP A 62 -4.83 -1.86 30.57
N PRO A 63 -5.36 -1.06 31.52
CA PRO A 63 -6.23 -1.57 32.58
C PRO A 63 -7.40 -2.42 32.05
N ALA A 64 -7.82 -2.19 30.80
CA ALA A 64 -8.80 -2.98 30.07
C ALA A 64 -8.34 -4.41 29.74
N ASP A 65 -7.02 -4.67 29.69
CA ASP A 65 -6.41 -5.98 29.47
C ASP A 65 -6.29 -6.80 30.77
N ALA A 66 -6.37 -6.14 31.94
CA ALA A 66 -6.37 -6.81 33.24
C ALA A 66 -7.64 -7.66 33.48
N VAL A 67 -8.68 -7.40 32.69
CA VAL A 67 -9.90 -8.21 32.65
C VAL A 67 -9.92 -8.92 31.31
N VAL A 68 -9.66 -10.24 31.33
CA VAL A 68 -9.94 -11.09 30.18
C VAL A 68 -11.43 -10.88 29.88
N ARG A 69 -11.74 -10.31 28.71
CA ARG A 69 -13.11 -10.23 28.18
C ARG A 69 -13.26 -11.33 27.14
N PRO A 70 -13.27 -12.61 27.53
CA PRO A 70 -13.47 -13.66 26.57
C PRO A 70 -14.87 -13.48 25.97
N PRO A 71 -15.06 -13.79 24.68
CA PRO A 71 -16.37 -14.19 24.22
C PRO A 71 -16.90 -15.33 25.08
N SER A 72 -18.16 -15.23 25.51
CA SER A 72 -18.89 -16.41 25.99
C SER A 72 -18.79 -17.49 24.91
N PRO A 73 -18.32 -18.70 25.23
CA PRO A 73 -18.27 -19.81 24.27
C PRO A 73 -19.65 -20.08 23.66
N GLY A 74 -19.70 -20.35 22.35
CA GLY A 74 -20.87 -20.99 21.72
C GLY A 74 -21.84 -20.10 20.92
N LEU A 75 -21.65 -18.77 20.85
CA LEU A 75 -22.43 -17.91 19.96
C LEU A 75 -21.54 -17.29 18.87
N ILE A 76 -21.80 -17.68 17.63
CA ILE A 76 -21.15 -17.14 16.42
C ILE A 76 -21.32 -15.61 16.42
N ARG A 77 -20.24 -14.86 16.64
CA ARG A 77 -20.22 -13.38 16.68
C ARG A 77 -20.24 -12.72 15.29
N TRP A 78 -20.52 -13.47 14.24
CA TRP A 78 -20.43 -13.00 12.86
C TRP A 78 -21.81 -12.69 12.28
N GLY A 79 -21.87 -11.69 11.41
CA GLY A 79 -23.10 -11.25 10.75
C GLY A 79 -23.70 -12.33 9.83
N LYS A 80 -24.93 -12.10 9.37
CA LYS A 80 -25.67 -13.00 8.46
C LYS A 80 -24.99 -13.21 7.09
N TYR A 81 -24.02 -12.38 6.76
CA TYR A 81 -23.36 -12.30 5.44
C TYR A 81 -21.84 -12.49 5.59
N ALA A 82 -21.45 -13.37 6.51
CA ALA A 82 -20.08 -13.56 6.94
C ALA A 82 -19.26 -14.45 5.99
N ASP A 83 -19.90 -15.31 5.21
CA ASP A 83 -19.28 -16.24 4.27
C ASP A 83 -19.73 -15.90 2.84
N LEU A 84 -18.92 -16.26 1.85
CA LEU A 84 -19.21 -16.03 0.43
C LEU A 84 -19.16 -17.36 -0.32
N VAL A 85 -20.23 -17.66 -1.05
CA VAL A 85 -20.34 -18.90 -1.84
C VAL A 85 -20.53 -18.56 -3.32
N VAL A 86 -19.82 -19.27 -4.19
CA VAL A 86 -20.05 -19.28 -5.63
C VAL A 86 -20.69 -20.60 -6.01
N ASN A 87 -21.88 -20.54 -6.61
CA ASN A 87 -22.53 -21.70 -7.19
C ASN A 87 -22.05 -21.89 -8.63
N LEU A 88 -21.60 -23.09 -8.97
CA LEU A 88 -21.21 -23.48 -10.34
C LEU A 88 -22.23 -24.45 -10.98
N GLY A 89 -23.42 -24.56 -10.40
CA GLY A 89 -24.45 -25.50 -10.82
C GLY A 89 -24.11 -26.96 -10.50
N GLN A 90 -25.12 -27.83 -10.67
CA GLN A 90 -24.97 -29.28 -10.50
C GLN A 90 -24.41 -29.69 -9.11
N GLY A 91 -24.74 -28.92 -8.06
CA GLY A 91 -24.28 -29.18 -6.69
C GLY A 91 -22.80 -28.86 -6.43
N ARG A 92 -22.13 -28.14 -7.35
CA ARG A 92 -20.75 -27.70 -7.21
C ARG A 92 -20.71 -26.28 -6.63
N GLN A 93 -19.96 -26.10 -5.55
CA GLN A 93 -19.85 -24.81 -4.88
C GLN A 93 -18.40 -24.52 -4.50
N LEU A 94 -17.94 -23.29 -4.76
CA LEU A 94 -16.69 -22.78 -4.20
C LEU A 94 -17.03 -21.90 -2.99
N VAL A 95 -16.49 -22.24 -1.82
CA VAL A 95 -16.89 -21.66 -0.55
C VAL A 95 -15.72 -20.94 0.11
N PHE A 96 -15.92 -19.67 0.42
CA PHE A 96 -15.02 -18.83 1.20
C PHE A 96 -15.65 -18.63 2.59
N SER A 97 -15.17 -19.38 3.58
CA SER A 97 -15.75 -19.35 4.92
C SER A 97 -14.81 -18.77 5.97
N ARG A 98 -15.35 -18.05 6.94
CA ARG A 98 -14.56 -17.60 8.11
C ARG A 98 -14.00 -18.76 8.92
N ALA A 99 -14.62 -19.94 8.86
CA ALA A 99 -14.13 -21.14 9.53
C ALA A 99 -12.69 -21.51 9.14
N THR A 100 -12.26 -21.11 7.93
CA THR A 100 -10.93 -21.40 7.38
C THR A 100 -10.11 -20.13 7.16
N GLY A 101 -10.45 -18.99 7.79
CA GLY A 101 -9.79 -17.71 7.49
C GLY A 101 -10.07 -17.22 6.06
N TYR A 102 -11.11 -17.75 5.43
CA TYR A 102 -11.46 -17.64 4.01
C TYR A 102 -10.54 -18.32 3.00
N LEU A 103 -9.60 -19.16 3.43
CA LEU A 103 -8.96 -20.10 2.50
C LEU A 103 -10.07 -20.99 1.91
N PRO A 104 -10.31 -20.95 0.59
CA PRO A 104 -11.51 -21.56 0.06
C PRO A 104 -11.41 -23.08 0.01
N TYR A 105 -12.57 -23.71 -0.01
CA TYR A 105 -12.69 -25.11 -0.39
C TYR A 105 -13.75 -25.26 -1.47
N PHE A 106 -13.55 -26.24 -2.33
CA PHE A 106 -14.49 -26.65 -3.34
C PHE A 106 -15.32 -27.84 -2.85
N GLN A 107 -16.63 -27.74 -2.97
CA GLN A 107 -17.60 -28.73 -2.52
C GLN A 107 -18.33 -29.33 -3.73
N THR A 108 -18.42 -30.65 -3.76
CA THR A 108 -19.21 -31.41 -4.74
C THR A 108 -20.06 -32.47 -4.03
N ALA A 109 -20.86 -33.21 -4.79
CA ALA A 109 -21.55 -34.40 -4.30
C ALA A 109 -20.58 -35.50 -3.83
N LYS A 110 -19.34 -35.53 -4.33
CA LYS A 110 -18.32 -36.54 -3.98
C LYS A 110 -17.50 -36.17 -2.74
N GLY A 111 -17.46 -34.89 -2.36
CA GLY A 111 -16.75 -34.46 -1.16
C GLY A 111 -16.34 -32.99 -1.16
N ARG A 112 -15.41 -32.69 -0.25
CA ARG A 112 -14.82 -31.37 -0.04
C ARG A 112 -13.33 -31.41 -0.36
N TYR A 113 -12.86 -30.40 -1.09
CA TYR A 113 -11.49 -30.29 -1.57
C TYR A 113 -10.93 -28.91 -1.18
N SER A 114 -9.93 -28.87 -0.30
CA SER A 114 -9.33 -27.61 0.16
C SER A 114 -8.34 -27.06 -0.86
N PHE A 115 -8.28 -25.74 -0.99
CA PHE A 115 -7.21 -25.08 -1.74
C PHE A 115 -5.90 -25.13 -0.95
N LYS A 116 -4.78 -25.13 -1.66
CA LYS A 116 -3.46 -24.98 -1.05
C LYS A 116 -3.17 -23.49 -0.82
N PRO A 117 -2.57 -23.10 0.31
CA PRO A 117 -2.03 -21.74 0.47
C PRO A 117 -0.88 -21.52 -0.53
N LEU A 118 -0.84 -20.33 -1.14
CA LEU A 118 0.24 -19.93 -2.06
C LEU A 118 1.24 -18.96 -1.42
N VAL A 119 0.93 -18.48 -0.22
CA VAL A 119 1.78 -17.64 0.62
C VAL A 119 1.92 -18.31 1.96
N ASP A 120 3.15 -18.45 2.44
CA ASP A 120 3.43 -18.97 3.77
C ASP A 120 2.91 -17.98 4.82
N GLY A 121 2.22 -18.51 5.82
CA GLY A 121 1.62 -17.68 6.84
C GLY A 121 0.95 -18.49 7.93
N ARG A 122 0.51 -17.79 8.96
CA ARG A 122 -0.25 -18.31 10.08
C ARG A 122 -1.73 -18.12 9.80
N GLU A 123 -2.53 -19.11 10.17
CA GLU A 123 -3.98 -19.03 10.02
C GLU A 123 -4.56 -17.84 10.80
N ASP A 124 -5.61 -17.21 10.27
CA ASP A 124 -6.38 -16.16 10.93
C ASP A 124 -7.77 -16.71 11.33
N PRO A 125 -7.87 -17.55 12.39
CA PRO A 125 -9.10 -18.25 12.75
C PRO A 125 -10.23 -17.32 13.20
N LEU A 126 -9.90 -16.09 13.58
CA LEU A 126 -10.88 -15.06 13.95
C LEU A 126 -11.19 -14.11 12.79
N CYS A 127 -10.49 -14.24 11.66
CA CYS A 127 -10.53 -13.32 10.53
C CYS A 127 -10.42 -11.85 11.01
N LEU A 128 -9.42 -11.55 11.84
CA LEU A 128 -9.13 -10.18 12.30
C LEU A 128 -8.59 -9.31 11.16
N CYS A 129 -7.80 -9.92 10.28
CA CYS A 129 -7.12 -9.26 9.17
C CYS A 129 -7.56 -9.81 7.81
N SER A 130 -8.26 -10.94 7.80
CA SER A 130 -8.79 -11.60 6.61
C SER A 130 -10.23 -11.19 6.28
N TYR A 131 -10.51 -10.89 5.01
CA TYR A 131 -11.87 -10.72 4.51
C TYR A 131 -11.98 -11.11 3.04
N VAL A 132 -13.20 -11.47 2.62
CA VAL A 132 -13.55 -11.68 1.21
C VAL A 132 -14.59 -10.70 0.75
N ARG A 133 -14.53 -10.34 -0.54
CA ARG A 133 -15.55 -9.53 -1.19
C ARG A 133 -15.77 -9.97 -2.63
N LEU A 134 -17.02 -9.95 -3.06
CA LEU A 134 -17.42 -10.03 -4.46
C LEU A 134 -17.04 -8.71 -5.17
N ILE A 135 -16.24 -8.82 -6.22
CA ILE A 135 -15.79 -7.69 -7.05
C ILE A 135 -16.64 -7.56 -8.31
N GLU A 136 -16.95 -8.68 -8.94
CA GLU A 136 -17.72 -8.74 -10.18
C GLU A 136 -18.57 -10.00 -10.19
N GLU A 137 -19.81 -9.86 -10.65
CA GLU A 137 -20.70 -10.98 -10.96
C GLU A 137 -21.33 -10.75 -12.33
N SER A 138 -21.13 -11.70 -13.23
CA SER A 138 -21.71 -11.70 -14.56
C SER A 138 -21.94 -13.13 -15.04
N PRO A 139 -22.77 -13.35 -16.08
CA PRO A 139 -22.92 -14.67 -16.69
C PRO A 139 -21.63 -15.25 -17.27
N LYS A 140 -20.57 -14.44 -17.47
CA LYS A 140 -19.30 -14.87 -18.07
C LYS A 140 -18.24 -15.21 -17.02
N LYS A 141 -18.25 -14.53 -15.87
CA LYS A 141 -17.29 -14.73 -14.79
C LYS A 141 -17.77 -14.11 -13.49
N ILE A 142 -17.24 -14.64 -12.39
CA ILE A 142 -17.34 -14.11 -11.04
C ILE A 142 -15.91 -13.80 -10.56
N VAL A 143 -15.71 -12.63 -9.97
CA VAL A 143 -14.41 -12.22 -9.42
C VAL A 143 -14.55 -11.99 -7.93
N ILE A 144 -13.76 -12.72 -7.14
CA ILE A 144 -13.71 -12.60 -5.69
C ILE A 144 -12.33 -12.14 -5.29
N HIS A 145 -12.28 -11.22 -4.33
CA HIS A 145 -11.06 -10.75 -3.73
C HIS A 145 -11.00 -11.22 -2.28
N TRP A 146 -9.97 -12.00 -1.96
CA TRP A 146 -9.59 -12.36 -0.60
C TRP A 146 -8.36 -11.55 -0.20
N ARG A 147 -8.50 -10.73 0.84
CA ARG A 147 -7.37 -10.05 1.48
C ARG A 147 -7.06 -10.77 2.77
N HIS A 148 -5.78 -11.01 3.02
CA HIS A 148 -5.28 -11.52 4.30
C HIS A 148 -3.89 -10.97 4.60
N VAL A 149 -3.29 -11.39 5.70
CA VAL A 149 -1.91 -11.05 6.10
C VAL A 149 -1.17 -12.33 6.45
N PRO A 150 0.16 -12.41 6.22
CA PRO A 150 0.93 -13.61 6.56
C PRO A 150 0.92 -13.94 8.05
N ASP A 151 0.90 -12.94 8.93
CA ASP A 151 0.80 -13.14 10.38
C ASP A 151 -0.19 -12.15 11.02
N PRO A 152 -1.37 -12.61 11.49
CA PRO A 152 -2.33 -11.74 12.15
C PRO A 152 -1.87 -11.25 13.53
N ALA A 153 -0.84 -11.86 14.15
CA ALA A 153 -0.25 -11.37 15.41
C ALA A 153 0.73 -10.21 15.18
N SER A 154 1.37 -10.16 14.01
CA SER A 154 2.36 -9.14 13.64
C SER A 154 2.04 -8.52 12.28
N VAL A 155 0.99 -7.71 12.25
CA VAL A 155 0.52 -7.08 11.01
C VAL A 155 1.54 -6.07 10.48
N VAL A 156 2.09 -6.38 9.31
CA VAL A 156 2.93 -5.47 8.52
C VAL A 156 2.13 -5.03 7.28
N MET A 157 1.79 -3.74 7.20
CA MET A 157 0.91 -3.24 6.12
C MET A 157 1.52 -3.37 4.72
N THR A 158 2.85 -3.44 4.62
CA THR A 158 3.57 -3.67 3.36
C THR A 158 3.63 -5.14 2.96
N GLU A 159 3.05 -6.06 3.72
CA GLU A 159 3.06 -7.51 3.44
C GLU A 159 1.65 -8.09 3.24
N VAL A 160 0.63 -7.22 3.20
CA VAL A 160 -0.77 -7.62 2.98
C VAL A 160 -0.89 -8.41 1.68
N VAL A 161 -1.55 -9.57 1.75
CA VAL A 161 -1.78 -10.44 0.59
C VAL A 161 -3.15 -10.15 0.00
N HIS A 162 -3.18 -10.01 -1.31
CA HIS A 162 -4.35 -9.82 -2.14
C HIS A 162 -4.46 -10.98 -3.12
N GLU A 163 -5.48 -11.82 -2.95
CA GLU A 163 -5.78 -12.91 -3.85
C GLU A 163 -7.08 -12.64 -4.61
N TYR A 164 -7.03 -12.74 -5.93
CA TYR A 164 -8.19 -12.63 -6.80
C TYR A 164 -8.51 -13.98 -7.40
N PHE A 165 -9.74 -14.45 -7.24
CA PHE A 165 -10.27 -15.66 -7.86
C PHE A 165 -11.20 -15.23 -8.99
N ILE A 166 -10.76 -15.44 -10.22
CA ILE A 166 -11.52 -15.19 -11.45
C ILE A 166 -12.09 -16.53 -11.91
N ILE A 167 -13.39 -16.72 -11.71
CA ILE A 167 -14.07 -17.99 -11.88
C ILE A 167 -14.98 -17.90 -13.10
N THR A 168 -14.96 -18.90 -13.97
CA THR A 168 -15.85 -18.98 -15.13
C THR A 168 -16.90 -20.10 -14.98
N PRO A 169 -18.03 -20.03 -15.69
CA PRO A 169 -19.12 -21.02 -15.58
C PRO A 169 -18.76 -22.46 -15.95
N ASP A 170 -17.70 -22.65 -16.74
CA ASP A 170 -17.16 -23.97 -17.10
C ASP A 170 -16.29 -24.58 -15.99
N GLY A 171 -16.03 -23.85 -14.90
CA GLY A 171 -15.27 -24.32 -13.75
C GLY A 171 -13.77 -24.00 -13.80
N ARG A 172 -13.31 -23.20 -14.78
CA ARG A 172 -11.93 -22.68 -14.73
C ARG A 172 -11.83 -21.59 -13.66
N VAL A 173 -10.69 -21.56 -13.00
CA VAL A 173 -10.34 -20.53 -12.02
C VAL A 173 -8.94 -20.03 -12.33
N VAL A 174 -8.81 -18.72 -12.48
CA VAL A 174 -7.51 -18.04 -12.46
C VAL A 174 -7.38 -17.37 -11.09
N ARG A 175 -6.38 -17.79 -10.32
CA ARG A 175 -6.06 -17.22 -9.01
C ARG A 175 -4.82 -16.34 -9.14
N GLU A 176 -4.99 -15.04 -8.97
CA GLU A 176 -3.89 -14.07 -8.96
C GLU A 176 -3.54 -13.68 -7.52
N VAL A 177 -2.30 -13.93 -7.11
CA VAL A 177 -1.81 -13.57 -5.77
C VAL A 177 -0.79 -12.44 -5.88
N ARG A 178 -1.10 -11.33 -5.20
CA ARG A 178 -0.26 -10.13 -5.08
C ARG A 178 0.07 -9.93 -3.62
N ILE A 179 1.35 -9.81 -3.30
CA ILE A 179 1.82 -9.46 -1.97
C ILE A 179 2.11 -7.95 -1.98
N GLY A 180 1.78 -7.29 -0.87
CA GLY A 180 2.18 -5.90 -0.65
C GLY A 180 3.68 -5.72 -0.88
N THR A 181 4.05 -4.52 -1.32
CA THR A 181 5.45 -4.14 -1.51
C THR A 181 5.67 -2.74 -0.97
N GLU A 182 6.92 -2.41 -0.65
CA GLU A 182 7.28 -1.05 -0.21
C GLU A 182 6.97 0.00 -1.29
N ARG A 183 7.16 -0.36 -2.57
CA ARG A 183 6.91 0.53 -3.72
C ARG A 183 5.62 0.19 -4.43
N LEU A 184 4.74 1.18 -4.61
CA LEU A 184 3.48 1.03 -5.33
C LEU A 184 3.67 0.58 -6.79
N ASP A 185 4.76 0.99 -7.42
CA ASP A 185 5.07 0.58 -8.79
C ASP A 185 5.42 -0.91 -8.88
N ASP A 186 6.07 -1.48 -7.85
CA ASP A 186 6.34 -2.91 -7.76
C ASP A 186 5.06 -3.70 -7.48
N PHE A 187 4.18 -3.20 -6.61
CA PHE A 187 2.88 -3.82 -6.33
C PHE A 187 2.00 -3.91 -7.59
N ASN A 188 2.03 -2.86 -8.42
CA ASN A 188 1.25 -2.80 -9.65
C ASN A 188 1.91 -3.57 -10.81
N ASN A 189 3.17 -4.00 -10.69
CA ASN A 189 3.86 -4.69 -11.76
C ASN A 189 3.24 -6.09 -11.98
N PRO A 190 2.68 -6.40 -13.17
CA PRO A 190 2.10 -7.72 -13.44
C PRO A 190 3.13 -8.85 -13.36
N ALA A 191 4.43 -8.55 -13.50
CA ALA A 191 5.49 -9.54 -13.32
C ALA A 191 5.71 -9.98 -11.86
N ASN A 192 5.14 -9.24 -10.90
CA ASN A 192 5.19 -9.52 -9.46
C ASN A 192 3.99 -10.32 -8.96
N VAL A 193 3.17 -10.87 -9.87
CA VAL A 193 1.96 -11.64 -9.55
C VAL A 193 2.27 -13.13 -9.63
N THR A 194 1.86 -13.91 -8.62
CA THR A 194 1.79 -15.37 -8.76
C THR A 194 0.45 -15.71 -9.40
N VAL A 195 0.45 -16.50 -10.46
CA VAL A 195 -0.78 -16.92 -11.16
C VAL A 195 -0.92 -18.43 -11.08
N GLU A 196 -2.03 -18.91 -10.54
CA GLU A 196 -2.41 -20.32 -10.49
C GLU A 196 -3.66 -20.51 -11.36
N GLU A 197 -3.58 -21.42 -12.34
CA GLU A 197 -4.73 -21.82 -13.15
C GLU A 197 -5.24 -23.18 -12.67
N LEU A 198 -6.53 -23.26 -12.39
CA LEU A 198 -7.19 -24.45 -11.86
C LEU A 198 -8.43 -24.80 -12.67
N PHE A 199 -8.84 -26.06 -12.58
CA PHE A 199 -10.11 -26.56 -13.05
C PHE A 199 -10.87 -27.25 -11.92
N LEU A 200 -12.10 -26.81 -11.66
CA LEU A 200 -13.01 -27.38 -10.67
C LEU A 200 -13.85 -28.50 -11.30
N SER A 201 -13.28 -29.71 -11.33
CA SER A 201 -13.96 -30.90 -11.88
C SER A 201 -14.95 -31.50 -10.89
N PRO A 202 -15.92 -32.33 -11.32
CA PRO A 202 -16.78 -33.06 -10.38
C PRO A 202 -16.02 -33.93 -9.36
N GLU A 203 -14.79 -34.33 -9.66
CA GLU A 203 -13.91 -35.16 -8.84
C GLU A 203 -13.00 -34.36 -7.89
N GLY A 204 -12.91 -33.04 -8.04
CA GLY A 204 -12.09 -32.19 -7.18
C GLY A 204 -11.43 -31.01 -7.90
N ILE A 205 -10.32 -30.54 -7.34
CA ILE A 205 -9.53 -29.43 -7.89
C ILE A 205 -8.36 -30.00 -8.69
N VAL A 206 -8.25 -29.60 -9.95
CA VAL A 206 -7.13 -29.96 -10.84
C VAL A 206 -6.28 -28.72 -11.09
N GLU A 207 -5.00 -28.77 -10.73
CA GLU A 207 -4.04 -27.72 -11.05
C GLU A 207 -3.61 -27.84 -12.51
N ILE A 208 -3.82 -26.78 -13.30
CA ILE A 208 -3.40 -26.70 -14.71
C ILE A 208 -1.98 -26.14 -14.77
N SER A 209 -1.72 -25.04 -14.08
CA SER A 209 -0.39 -24.42 -14.05
C SER A 209 -0.20 -23.50 -12.83
N LEU A 210 1.06 -23.29 -12.46
CA LEU A 210 1.47 -22.32 -11.45
C LEU A 210 2.67 -21.52 -11.96
N THR A 211 2.47 -20.22 -12.15
CA THR A 211 3.51 -19.27 -12.57
C THR A 211 3.93 -18.42 -11.39
N LYS A 212 5.21 -18.52 -11.01
CA LYS A 212 5.80 -17.69 -9.95
C LYS A 212 6.25 -16.33 -10.50
N PRO A 213 6.31 -15.28 -9.64
CA PRO A 213 6.78 -13.97 -10.04
C PRO A 213 8.18 -14.01 -10.64
N LYS A 214 8.39 -13.25 -11.72
CA LYS A 214 9.71 -13.01 -12.31
C LYS A 214 9.87 -11.51 -12.52
N PRO A 215 10.27 -10.76 -11.48
CA PRO A 215 10.32 -9.30 -11.52
C PRO A 215 11.21 -8.85 -12.67
N LEU A 216 10.62 -8.14 -13.64
CA LEU A 216 11.36 -7.40 -14.63
C LEU A 216 11.40 -5.95 -14.20
N ARG A 217 12.61 -5.38 -14.07
CA ARG A 217 12.80 -3.95 -13.88
C ARG A 217 12.46 -3.25 -15.20
N SER A 218 11.17 -3.06 -15.48
CA SER A 218 10.75 -2.26 -16.62
C SER A 218 11.06 -0.80 -16.31
N LEU A 219 11.96 -0.19 -17.09
CA LEU A 219 12.22 1.23 -16.98
C LEU A 219 11.04 1.97 -17.62
N LYS A 220 10.21 2.61 -16.80
CA LYS A 220 9.21 3.54 -17.30
C LYS A 220 9.92 4.62 -18.14
N PRO A 221 9.35 5.01 -19.29
CA PRO A 221 9.90 6.09 -20.08
C PRO A 221 9.92 7.38 -19.26
N ALA A 222 10.89 8.25 -19.56
CA ALA A 222 10.92 9.57 -18.95
C ALA A 222 9.70 10.38 -19.37
N ILE A 223 9.14 11.13 -18.42
CA ILE A 223 8.05 12.04 -18.70
C ILE A 223 8.52 13.20 -19.59
N ALA A 224 7.57 13.85 -20.27
CA ALA A 224 7.85 15.02 -21.09
C ALA A 224 8.41 16.18 -20.25
N ARG A 225 9.51 16.78 -20.72
CA ARG A 225 10.21 17.88 -20.06
C ARG A 225 9.68 19.24 -20.56
N ALA A 226 9.64 20.24 -19.69
CA ALA A 226 9.47 21.63 -20.10
C ALA A 226 10.80 22.20 -20.66
N PRO A 227 10.76 23.28 -21.46
CA PRO A 227 11.96 24.01 -21.83
C PRO A 227 12.76 24.41 -20.59
N ILE A 228 14.07 24.25 -20.65
CA ILE A 228 14.96 24.62 -19.54
C ILE A 228 14.98 26.14 -19.43
N ARG A 229 14.58 26.65 -18.26
CA ARG A 229 14.73 28.05 -17.89
C ARG A 229 16.08 28.21 -17.19
N MET A 230 16.92 29.07 -17.74
CA MET A 230 18.16 29.48 -17.07
C MET A 230 17.77 30.31 -15.85
N SER A 231 18.13 29.87 -14.64
CA SER A 231 18.08 30.74 -13.46
C SER A 231 19.40 31.49 -13.34
N ASN A 232 19.36 32.76 -12.96
CA ASN A 232 20.54 33.58 -12.65
C ASN A 232 21.09 33.27 -11.23
N ALA A 233 20.90 32.03 -10.76
CA ALA A 233 21.15 31.61 -9.39
C ALA A 233 22.64 31.44 -9.06
N GLY A 234 23.44 32.48 -9.27
CA GLY A 234 24.85 32.53 -8.88
C GLY A 234 25.62 31.22 -9.09
N ARG A 235 26.39 30.82 -8.08
CA ARG A 235 27.08 29.52 -8.00
C ARG A 235 26.57 28.77 -6.76
N PRO A 236 25.55 27.91 -6.87
CA PRO A 236 24.98 27.23 -5.71
C PRO A 236 25.96 26.20 -5.13
N LYS A 237 25.89 25.96 -3.83
CA LYS A 237 26.70 24.94 -3.13
C LYS A 237 26.10 23.54 -3.21
N ALA A 238 24.80 23.44 -3.46
CA ALA A 238 24.09 22.22 -3.78
C ALA A 238 22.94 22.56 -4.73
N TRP A 239 22.66 21.70 -5.70
CA TRP A 239 21.58 21.93 -6.66
C TRP A 239 20.88 20.63 -7.05
N PHE A 240 19.61 20.50 -6.66
CA PHE A 240 18.71 19.46 -7.15
C PHE A 240 17.90 19.99 -8.33
N ARG A 241 18.19 19.50 -9.53
CA ARG A 241 17.46 19.89 -10.75
C ARG A 241 16.14 19.14 -10.91
N PHE A 242 16.07 17.90 -10.39
CA PHE A 242 14.94 17.00 -10.58
C PHE A 242 14.55 16.81 -12.04
N ASP A 243 15.56 16.61 -12.88
CA ASP A 243 15.47 16.59 -14.35
C ASP A 243 15.44 15.17 -14.94
N GLU A 244 15.53 14.15 -14.08
CA GLU A 244 15.62 12.74 -14.49
C GLU A 244 14.31 12.25 -15.13
N GLY A 245 13.16 12.68 -14.63
CA GLY A 245 11.85 12.41 -15.20
C GLY A 245 11.42 10.94 -15.21
N ARG A 246 12.20 10.03 -14.60
CA ARG A 246 11.90 8.60 -14.46
C ARG A 246 12.73 7.99 -13.35
N GLY A 247 12.35 6.76 -12.99
CA GLY A 247 13.03 6.00 -11.96
C GLY A 247 12.77 6.57 -10.57
N ASP A 248 13.62 6.19 -9.63
CA ASP A 248 13.44 6.44 -8.20
C ASP A 248 14.65 7.14 -7.58
N ASP A 249 15.54 7.65 -8.42
CA ASP A 249 16.84 8.17 -8.02
C ASP A 249 16.99 9.57 -8.62
N THR A 250 17.69 10.44 -7.91
CA THR A 250 18.04 11.79 -8.35
C THR A 250 19.45 12.13 -7.91
N PHE A 251 20.04 13.16 -8.51
CA PHE A 251 21.41 13.54 -8.24
C PHE A 251 21.50 15.01 -7.81
N GLU A 252 22.28 15.25 -6.77
CA GLU A 252 22.77 16.59 -6.46
C GLU A 252 23.82 16.98 -7.50
N ALA A 253 23.60 18.06 -8.24
CA ALA A 253 24.30 18.36 -9.48
C ALA A 253 25.72 18.94 -9.30
N ILE A 254 26.05 19.49 -8.13
CA ILE A 254 27.35 20.13 -7.88
C ILE A 254 28.40 19.11 -7.46
N GLY A 255 28.09 18.29 -6.45
CA GLY A 255 28.94 17.21 -5.93
C GLY A 255 28.70 15.86 -6.60
N GLY A 256 27.68 15.74 -7.45
CA GLY A 256 27.32 14.48 -8.13
C GLY A 256 26.78 13.42 -7.18
N THR A 257 26.25 13.81 -6.02
CA THR A 257 25.82 12.86 -4.98
C THR A 257 24.53 12.17 -5.41
N HIS A 258 24.58 10.85 -5.53
CA HIS A 258 23.40 10.02 -5.75
C HIS A 258 22.49 10.04 -4.53
N CYS A 259 21.21 10.33 -4.75
CA CYS A 259 20.19 10.40 -3.72
C CYS A 259 18.96 9.57 -4.13
N ARG A 260 18.64 8.54 -3.34
CA ARG A 260 17.41 7.76 -3.51
C ARG A 260 16.21 8.61 -3.11
N VAL A 261 15.17 8.65 -3.94
CA VAL A 261 13.87 9.21 -3.55
C VAL A 261 13.20 8.22 -2.61
N SER A 262 13.03 8.61 -1.35
CA SER A 262 12.38 7.79 -0.32
C SER A 262 10.87 7.74 -0.51
N GLY A 263 10.20 6.85 0.22
CA GLY A 263 8.74 6.71 0.21
C GLY A 263 8.23 5.67 -0.77
N HIS A 264 6.91 5.52 -0.80
CA HIS A 264 6.25 4.39 -1.48
C HIS A 264 6.04 4.61 -2.99
N LYS A 265 6.23 5.84 -3.50
CA LYS A 265 6.15 6.15 -4.93
C LYS A 265 7.03 7.34 -5.27
N THR A 266 7.81 7.22 -6.33
CA THR A 266 8.47 8.36 -6.97
C THR A 266 7.55 8.93 -8.04
N LEU A 267 7.23 10.21 -7.95
CA LEU A 267 6.31 10.86 -8.89
C LEU A 267 7.00 12.01 -9.61
N TRP A 268 7.32 11.80 -10.87
CA TRP A 268 7.83 12.84 -11.76
C TRP A 268 6.69 13.61 -12.41
N LYS A 269 6.85 14.94 -12.53
CA LYS A 269 5.91 15.85 -13.19
C LYS A 269 6.66 16.76 -14.16
N LYS A 270 5.96 17.25 -15.19
CA LYS A 270 6.50 18.33 -16.02
C LYS A 270 6.68 19.56 -15.11
N GLY A 271 7.90 20.10 -15.07
CA GLY A 271 8.26 21.20 -14.18
C GLY A 271 8.07 22.57 -14.82
N VAL A 272 8.43 23.62 -14.08
CA VAL A 272 8.57 24.99 -14.61
C VAL A 272 9.78 25.09 -15.56
N SER A 273 10.84 24.36 -15.24
CA SER A 273 12.05 24.16 -16.04
C SER A 273 12.33 22.66 -16.06
N GLY A 274 12.39 22.03 -17.24
CA GLY A 274 12.62 20.58 -17.31
C GLY A 274 11.54 19.74 -16.64
N THR A 275 11.92 18.86 -15.72
CA THR A 275 10.97 18.10 -14.89
C THR A 275 10.99 18.55 -13.43
N ALA A 276 10.07 18.03 -12.63
CA ALA A 276 10.00 18.25 -11.20
C ALA A 276 9.68 16.95 -10.50
N LEU A 277 10.16 16.83 -9.26
CA LEU A 277 9.81 15.73 -8.36
C LEU A 277 8.66 16.18 -7.47
N ALA A 278 7.56 15.43 -7.48
CA ALA A 278 6.40 15.67 -6.63
C ALA A 278 6.48 14.82 -5.36
N PHE A 279 6.29 15.49 -4.22
CA PHE A 279 6.29 14.86 -2.90
C PHE A 279 4.84 14.68 -2.41
N ASP A 280 4.59 13.57 -1.70
CA ASP A 280 3.32 13.18 -1.10
C ASP A 280 3.00 13.91 0.22
N GLY A 281 3.96 14.62 0.81
CA GLY A 281 3.79 15.31 2.09
C GLY A 281 3.88 14.40 3.33
N TYR A 282 4.17 13.11 3.17
CA TYR A 282 4.24 12.14 4.27
C TYR A 282 5.55 11.36 4.29
N PHE A 283 5.83 10.56 3.25
CA PHE A 283 6.96 9.61 3.23
C PHE A 283 8.04 9.99 2.23
N SER A 284 7.64 10.65 1.14
CA SER A 284 8.56 11.00 0.07
C SER A 284 9.50 12.13 0.48
N LYS A 285 10.79 11.89 0.31
CA LYS A 285 11.85 12.88 0.57
C LYS A 285 13.13 12.51 -0.18
N VAL A 286 13.97 13.51 -0.37
CA VAL A 286 15.34 13.36 -0.85
C VAL A 286 16.26 13.86 0.25
N THR A 287 17.21 13.02 0.66
CA THR A 287 18.17 13.36 1.72
C THR A 287 19.56 13.43 1.13
N LEU A 288 20.20 14.60 1.25
CA LEU A 288 21.64 14.72 1.03
C LEU A 288 22.36 14.29 2.32
N PRO A 289 23.33 13.36 2.26
CA PRO A 289 24.10 12.96 3.44
C PRO A 289 24.78 14.14 4.13
N LYS A 290 24.85 14.09 5.47
CA LYS A 290 25.35 15.21 6.30
C LYS A 290 26.76 15.66 5.93
N ASP A 291 27.64 14.74 5.58
CA ASP A 291 29.02 15.00 5.15
C ASP A 291 29.10 15.63 3.75
N LYS A 292 28.02 15.59 2.98
CA LYS A 292 27.88 16.21 1.66
C LYS A 292 27.06 17.51 1.68
N ALA A 293 26.34 17.77 2.78
CA ALA A 293 25.53 18.97 2.92
C ALA A 293 26.41 20.23 2.99
N PRO A 294 26.01 21.35 2.36
CA PRO A 294 26.74 22.61 2.48
C PRO A 294 26.89 23.05 3.94
N LEU A 295 28.11 23.39 4.35
CA LEU A 295 28.35 23.99 5.67
C LEU A 295 27.87 25.43 5.65
N ILE A 296 26.93 25.75 6.53
CA ILE A 296 26.49 27.13 6.75
C ILE A 296 27.46 27.83 7.68
N LYS A 297 27.88 29.02 7.25
CA LYS A 297 28.69 29.95 8.05
C LYS A 297 27.85 31.20 8.34
N ASP A 298 28.15 32.30 7.65
CA ASP A 298 27.58 33.62 7.97
C ASP A 298 26.32 33.93 7.15
N GLU A 299 26.26 33.44 5.91
CA GLU A 299 25.16 33.74 4.97
C GLU A 299 24.61 32.46 4.35
N LEU A 300 23.29 32.46 4.09
CA LEU A 300 22.58 31.38 3.41
C LEU A 300 21.64 31.97 2.35
N THR A 301 21.67 31.38 1.16
CA THR A 301 20.66 31.61 0.12
C THR A 301 20.03 30.27 -0.24
N LEU A 302 18.70 30.22 -0.23
CA LEU A 302 17.91 29.09 -0.67
C LEU A 302 16.93 29.58 -1.74
N GLU A 303 16.88 28.89 -2.87
CA GLU A 303 15.88 29.12 -3.91
C GLU A 303 15.25 27.79 -4.34
N ALA A 304 13.97 27.82 -4.68
CA ALA A 304 13.27 26.66 -5.23
C ALA A 304 12.04 27.11 -6.04
N TRP A 305 11.74 26.39 -7.10
CA TRP A 305 10.40 26.41 -7.72
C TRP A 305 9.51 25.42 -6.98
N VAL A 306 8.41 25.90 -6.41
CA VAL A 306 7.51 25.08 -5.60
C VAL A 306 6.08 25.30 -6.08
N VAL A 307 5.36 24.19 -6.25
CA VAL A 307 3.91 24.19 -6.45
C VAL A 307 3.31 23.36 -5.31
N LEU A 308 2.49 24.00 -4.48
CA LEU A 308 1.83 23.31 -3.38
C LEU A 308 0.67 22.47 -3.94
N GLY A 309 0.69 21.17 -3.67
CA GLY A 309 -0.43 20.28 -3.98
C GLY A 309 -1.57 20.40 -2.96
N ALA A 310 -1.26 20.82 -1.74
CA ALA A 310 -2.20 21.12 -0.67
C ALA A 310 -1.54 22.09 0.32
N TYR A 311 -2.37 22.90 0.98
CA TYR A 311 -1.93 23.72 2.11
C TYR A 311 -1.71 22.83 3.35
N PRO A 312 -0.60 23.00 4.08
CA PRO A 312 -0.35 22.20 5.27
C PRO A 312 -1.25 22.63 6.44
N TRP A 313 -1.40 21.78 7.45
CA TRP A 313 -2.14 22.15 8.67
C TRP A 313 -1.30 22.93 9.69
N ASN A 314 0.03 22.84 9.57
CA ASN A 314 1.02 23.50 10.39
C ASN A 314 2.19 23.95 9.49
N ASP A 315 3.23 24.52 10.08
CA ASP A 315 4.46 24.83 9.34
C ASP A 315 5.07 23.56 8.71
N ALA A 316 5.25 23.58 7.40
CA ALA A 316 5.80 22.47 6.63
C ALA A 316 7.13 22.87 5.98
N GLY A 317 8.19 22.11 6.29
CA GLY A 317 9.49 22.29 5.67
C GLY A 317 9.51 21.80 4.22
N ILE A 318 9.99 22.63 3.30
CA ILE A 318 10.28 22.26 1.91
C ILE A 318 11.73 21.77 1.82
N ILE A 319 12.65 22.51 2.45
CA ILE A 319 14.06 22.14 2.62
C ILE A 319 14.42 22.41 4.08
N HIS A 320 15.03 21.43 4.76
CA HIS A 320 15.47 21.63 6.13
C HIS A 320 16.81 20.93 6.42
N GLN A 321 17.57 21.54 7.32
CA GLN A 321 18.67 20.91 8.02
C GLN A 321 18.46 21.22 9.49
N SER A 322 17.51 20.49 10.08
CA SER A 322 17.08 20.70 11.44
C SER A 322 17.05 19.40 12.23
N SER A 323 17.17 19.53 13.55
CA SER A 323 16.87 18.48 14.52
C SER A 323 15.79 18.98 15.46
N GLY A 324 15.01 18.06 16.03
CA GLY A 324 13.94 18.38 16.97
C GLY A 324 14.04 17.51 18.21
N GLU A 325 13.80 18.11 19.37
CA GLU A 325 13.52 17.41 20.62
C GLU A 325 12.04 17.63 20.97
N PRO A 326 11.30 16.63 21.48
CA PRO A 326 9.92 16.83 21.91
C PRO A 326 9.82 17.97 22.92
N ILE A 327 8.79 18.81 22.82
CA ILE A 327 8.47 19.75 23.89
C ILE A 327 8.04 18.99 25.16
N SER A 328 8.15 19.62 26.32
CA SER A 328 7.70 18.97 27.56
C SER A 328 6.17 18.81 27.57
N PRO A 329 5.61 17.83 28.31
CA PRO A 329 4.16 17.69 28.44
C PRO A 329 3.45 18.94 29.00
N ILE A 330 4.15 19.77 29.78
CA ILE A 330 3.60 21.02 30.30
C ILE A 330 3.57 22.10 29.21
N ASP A 331 4.63 22.19 28.40
CA ASP A 331 4.66 23.06 27.21
C ASP A 331 3.57 22.64 26.21
N TYR A 332 3.33 21.33 26.07
CA TYR A 332 2.25 20.79 25.22
C TYR A 332 0.86 21.26 25.68
N LYS A 333 0.58 21.24 26.99
CA LYS A 333 -0.70 21.72 27.55
C LYS A 333 -0.89 23.23 27.42
N HIS A 334 0.21 24.00 27.40
CA HIS A 334 0.15 25.47 27.31
C HIS A 334 0.28 26.01 25.88
N GLY A 335 0.75 25.20 24.92
CA GLY A 335 0.91 25.56 23.50
C GLY A 335 -0.40 25.69 22.72
N TYR A 336 -1.54 25.30 23.30
CA TYR A 336 -2.87 25.37 22.69
C TYR A 336 -3.48 26.79 22.68
N ARG A 337 -2.67 27.82 22.43
CA ARG A 337 -3.14 29.22 22.31
C ARG A 337 -3.45 29.62 20.88
N ASP A 338 -2.86 28.94 19.90
CA ASP A 338 -3.21 29.04 18.48
C ASP A 338 -3.26 27.61 17.89
N PRO A 339 -4.43 27.12 17.45
CA PRO A 339 -4.58 25.76 16.93
C PRO A 339 -3.80 25.52 15.61
N TYR A 340 -3.33 26.58 14.94
CA TYR A 340 -2.60 26.49 13.66
C TYR A 340 -1.07 26.65 13.80
N ILE A 341 -0.58 27.05 14.98
CA ILE A 341 0.86 27.17 15.29
C ILE A 341 1.26 26.02 16.23
N TYR A 342 1.07 24.79 15.77
CA TYR A 342 1.47 23.61 16.52
C TYR A 342 3.00 23.41 16.44
N GLN A 343 3.71 23.63 17.55
CA GLN A 343 5.16 23.42 17.67
C GLN A 343 5.50 22.27 18.64
N PRO A 344 5.29 21.00 18.26
CA PRO A 344 5.51 19.86 19.14
C PRO A 344 6.99 19.55 19.42
N TRP A 345 7.92 20.31 18.84
CA TRP A 345 9.36 20.09 18.99
C TRP A 345 10.15 21.38 19.12
N LYS A 346 11.14 21.37 20.02
CA LYS A 346 12.22 22.36 20.08
C LYS A 346 13.17 22.10 18.92
N MET A 347 13.08 22.96 17.91
CA MET A 347 13.87 22.83 16.68
C MET A 347 15.25 23.51 16.84
N LYS A 348 16.31 22.82 16.43
CA LYS A 348 17.65 23.38 16.16
C LYS A 348 17.94 23.30 14.66
N GLY A 349 18.76 24.20 14.13
CA GLY A 349 19.08 24.28 12.70
C GLY A 349 18.13 25.21 11.94
N TYR A 350 17.85 24.94 10.68
CA TYR A 350 16.99 25.80 9.86
C TYR A 350 16.04 25.03 8.95
N PHE A 351 14.97 25.68 8.50
CA PHE A 351 14.20 25.24 7.34
C PHE A 351 13.62 26.42 6.56
N LEU A 352 13.55 26.25 5.24
CA LEU A 352 12.68 27.01 4.34
C LEU A 352 11.42 26.18 4.11
N GLY A 353 10.26 26.78 4.32
CA GLY A 353 8.99 26.08 4.26
C GLY A 353 7.82 26.98 3.95
N VAL A 354 6.62 26.47 4.20
CA VAL A 354 5.36 27.21 4.08
C VAL A 354 4.53 27.05 5.34
N ASP A 355 3.80 28.09 5.70
CA ASP A 355 2.82 28.06 6.78
C ASP A 355 1.47 27.46 6.30
N PRO A 356 0.47 27.30 7.19
CA PRO A 356 -0.86 26.78 6.82
C PRO A 356 -1.62 27.60 5.78
N TYR A 357 -1.20 28.84 5.54
CA TYR A 357 -1.77 29.75 4.55
C TYR A 357 -0.94 29.79 3.25
N GLY A 358 0.07 28.92 3.13
CA GLY A 358 0.97 28.76 1.99
C GLY A 358 1.93 29.92 1.80
N ARG A 359 2.15 30.72 2.83
CA ARG A 359 3.13 31.81 2.82
C ARG A 359 4.52 31.21 3.06
N PRO A 360 5.55 31.66 2.34
CA PRO A 360 6.90 31.19 2.58
C PRO A 360 7.37 31.64 3.97
N ILE A 361 7.99 30.73 4.70
CA ILE A 361 8.57 30.98 6.03
C ILE A 361 10.01 30.48 6.06
N PHE A 362 10.87 31.19 6.78
CA PHE A 362 12.23 30.76 7.06
C PHE A 362 12.46 30.78 8.57
N LYS A 363 12.76 29.60 9.13
CA LYS A 363 12.99 29.45 10.58
C LYS A 363 14.43 29.04 10.86
N VAL A 364 14.99 29.63 11.91
CA VAL A 364 16.31 29.31 12.47
C VAL A 364 16.15 29.07 13.96
N ASN A 365 16.55 27.89 14.43
CA ASN A 365 16.44 27.45 15.82
C ASN A 365 15.04 27.67 16.42
N GLY A 366 14.00 27.34 15.63
CA GLY A 366 12.59 27.50 16.02
C GLY A 366 12.01 28.91 15.82
N ASN A 367 12.85 29.94 15.65
CA ASN A 367 12.40 31.31 15.44
C ASN A 367 12.23 31.61 13.96
N GLN A 368 11.10 32.21 13.57
CA GLN A 368 10.92 32.74 12.23
C GLN A 368 11.74 34.01 12.06
N VAL A 369 12.67 34.01 11.10
CA VAL A 369 13.58 35.13 10.82
C VAL A 369 13.33 35.76 9.44
N GLY A 370 12.45 35.16 8.65
CA GLY A 370 12.01 35.66 7.35
C GLY A 370 10.71 35.01 6.90
N GLY A 371 10.06 35.60 5.88
CA GLY A 371 8.70 35.21 5.50
C GLY A 371 7.63 35.93 6.31
N GLY A 372 6.44 36.09 5.72
CA GLY A 372 5.37 36.98 6.21
C GLY A 372 5.13 36.88 7.71
N ILE A 373 5.61 37.88 8.46
CA ILE A 373 5.23 38.07 9.86
C ILE A 373 3.78 38.52 9.81
N LEU A 374 2.86 37.62 10.17
CA LEU A 374 1.45 37.95 10.31
C LEU A 374 1.30 39.07 11.33
N GLY A 375 1.00 40.28 10.86
CA GLY A 375 0.20 41.20 11.67
C GLY A 375 -1.17 40.58 11.87
N ASP A 376 -1.77 40.80 13.04
CA ASP A 376 -3.12 40.35 13.44
C ASP A 376 -4.25 40.79 12.47
N LYS A 377 -3.94 41.61 11.47
CA LYS A 377 -4.87 42.21 10.50
C LYS A 377 -4.55 41.92 9.03
N GLU A 378 -3.55 41.08 8.73
CA GLU A 378 -3.20 40.77 7.33
C GLU A 378 -4.16 39.75 6.71
N THR A 379 -4.96 40.20 5.74
CA THR A 379 -5.84 39.36 4.92
C THR A 379 -5.23 39.09 3.54
N ILE A 380 -5.36 37.85 3.03
CA ILE A 380 -5.03 37.53 1.63
C ILE A 380 -6.19 38.02 0.76
N ARG A 381 -5.89 38.86 -0.25
CA ARG A 381 -6.91 39.34 -1.18
C ARG A 381 -7.43 38.19 -2.04
N ARG A 382 -8.71 38.23 -2.39
CA ARG A 382 -9.37 37.15 -3.14
C ARG A 382 -8.72 36.90 -4.50
N GLU A 383 -8.21 37.95 -5.14
CA GLU A 383 -7.45 37.87 -6.39
C GLU A 383 -6.07 37.22 -6.26
N ASP A 384 -5.48 37.21 -5.05
CA ASP A 384 -4.19 36.58 -4.76
C ASP A 384 -4.37 35.13 -4.25
N MET A 385 -5.61 34.68 -4.01
CA MET A 385 -5.89 33.29 -3.72
C MET A 385 -5.71 32.45 -5.00
N LEU A 386 -4.88 31.41 -4.92
CA LEU A 386 -4.82 30.40 -5.97
C LEU A 386 -6.22 29.78 -6.11
N PRO A 387 -6.77 29.66 -7.33
CA PRO A 387 -8.06 29.02 -7.53
C PRO A 387 -8.00 27.58 -7.01
N THR A 388 -8.90 27.25 -6.10
CA THR A 388 -9.09 25.90 -5.53
C THR A 388 -9.61 24.91 -6.55
#